data_AF-A0A349JK11-F1
#
_entry.id   AF-A0A349JK11-F1
#
_cell.length_a   1.000
_cell.length_b   1.000
_cell.length_c   1.000
_cell.angle_alpha   90.00
_cell.angle_beta   90.00
_cell.angle_gamma   90.00
#
_symmetry.space_group_name_H-M   'P 1'
#
loop_
_entity.id
_entity.type
_entity.pdbx_description
1 polymer ?
#
loop_
_entity_poly.entity_id
_entity_poly.type
_entity_poly.pdbx_seq_one_letter_code
_entity_poly.pdbx_strand_id
1 'polypeptide(L)'
;MTELNFYELAKQGNPQAIAFLLEAHLPSVGIAIAVNLNGDCLDVIFESEQVPAQDKFVEFVRSELTDLQPDSISKVKVEGRETGQIAAAWSQEFSLNNSSFYEQT
;
A
#
# COMPACT_ATOMS: atom_id res chain seq x y z
N MET A 1 -16.49 10.09 -13.11
CA MET A 1 -16.05 10.15 -11.70
C MET A 1 -14.79 11.00 -11.66
N THR A 2 -14.68 11.94 -10.74
CA THR A 2 -13.56 12.89 -10.60
C THR A 2 -12.54 12.37 -9.57
N GLU A 3 -11.26 12.76 -9.69
CA GLU A 3 -10.17 12.39 -8.76
C GLU A 3 -10.48 12.67 -7.28
N LEU A 4 -11.25 13.72 -6.99
CA LEU A 4 -11.71 14.06 -5.64
C LEU A 4 -12.47 12.91 -4.96
N ASN A 5 -13.26 12.15 -5.70
CA ASN A 5 -14.03 11.05 -5.15
C ASN A 5 -13.15 9.85 -4.78
N PHE A 6 -12.03 9.65 -5.49
CA PHE A 6 -11.11 8.54 -5.21
C PHE A 6 -10.30 8.79 -3.94
N TYR A 7 -9.85 10.02 -3.68
CA TYR A 7 -9.13 10.32 -2.45
C TYR A 7 -9.99 10.10 -1.20
N GLU A 8 -11.24 10.58 -1.21
CA GLU A 8 -12.17 10.36 -0.08
C GLU A 8 -12.50 8.88 0.14
N LEU A 9 -12.66 8.11 -0.95
CA LEU A 9 -12.86 6.67 -0.86
C LEU A 9 -11.63 5.96 -0.29
N ALA A 10 -10.42 6.37 -0.69
CA ALA A 10 -9.19 5.80 -0.18
C ALA A 10 -9.01 6.09 1.32
N LYS A 11 -9.36 7.31 1.77
CA LYS A 11 -9.41 7.64 3.20
C LYS A 11 -10.36 6.75 4.00
N GLN A 12 -11.51 6.40 3.43
CA GLN A 12 -12.45 5.47 4.06
C GLN A 12 -11.93 4.02 4.12
N GLY A 13 -10.77 3.72 3.53
CA GLY A 13 -10.20 2.39 3.43
C GLY A 13 -10.67 1.62 2.20
N ASN A 14 -11.22 2.28 1.17
CA ASN A 14 -11.65 1.57 -0.03
C ASN A 14 -10.44 0.98 -0.78
N PRO A 15 -10.33 -0.36 -0.93
CA PRO A 15 -9.13 -0.98 -1.49
C PRO A 15 -8.90 -0.61 -2.96
N GLN A 16 -9.98 -0.45 -3.75
CA GLN A 16 -9.87 -0.05 -5.16
C GLN A 16 -9.33 1.38 -5.30
N ALA A 17 -9.76 2.27 -4.40
CA ALA A 17 -9.30 3.65 -4.41
C ALA A 17 -7.85 3.78 -3.91
N ILE A 18 -7.47 3.00 -2.91
CA ILE A 18 -6.08 2.91 -2.44
C ILE A 18 -5.18 2.35 -3.55
N ALA A 19 -5.61 1.28 -4.25
CA ALA A 19 -4.88 0.74 -5.39
C ALA A 19 -4.64 1.82 -6.46
N PHE A 20 -5.69 2.55 -6.83
CA PHE A 20 -5.59 3.63 -7.80
C PHE A 20 -4.60 4.73 -7.38
N LEU A 21 -4.58 5.13 -6.10
CA LEU A 21 -3.62 6.10 -5.58
C LEU A 21 -2.18 5.57 -5.60
N LEU A 22 -1.96 4.34 -5.15
CA LEU A 22 -0.63 3.73 -5.14
C LEU A 22 -0.09 3.52 -6.57
N GLU A 23 -0.95 3.12 -7.51
CA GLU A 23 -0.59 3.01 -8.92
C GLU A 23 -0.28 4.37 -9.56
N ALA A 24 -1.00 5.43 -9.18
CA ALA A 24 -0.75 6.78 -9.69
C ALA A 24 0.62 7.34 -9.26
N HIS A 25 1.09 6.97 -8.06
CA HIS A 25 2.37 7.42 -7.51
C HIS A 25 3.49 6.38 -7.65
N LEU A 26 3.25 5.32 -8.42
CA LEU A 26 4.18 4.21 -8.54
C LEU A 26 5.56 4.69 -9.03
N PRO A 27 6.66 4.38 -8.33
CA PRO A 27 7.98 4.89 -8.68
C PRO A 27 8.60 4.18 -9.91
N SER A 28 7.92 3.22 -10.53
CA SER A 28 8.48 2.37 -11.59
C SER A 28 7.38 1.87 -12.53
N VAL A 29 7.61 2.03 -13.84
CA VAL A 29 6.72 1.55 -14.90
C VAL A 29 6.89 0.04 -15.06
N GLY A 30 5.80 -0.69 -15.28
CA GLY A 30 5.81 -2.14 -15.50
C GLY A 30 5.64 -2.99 -14.24
N ILE A 31 5.19 -2.38 -13.14
CA ILE A 31 4.83 -3.08 -11.91
C ILE A 31 3.31 -3.04 -11.78
N ALA A 32 2.69 -4.19 -11.60
CA ALA A 32 1.28 -4.30 -11.27
C ALA A 32 1.11 -4.27 -9.74
N ILE A 33 0.09 -3.54 -9.28
CA ILE A 33 -0.35 -3.57 -7.88
C ILE A 33 -1.67 -4.32 -7.81
N ALA A 34 -1.84 -5.13 -6.76
CA ALA A 34 -3.15 -5.55 -6.29
C ALA A 34 -3.31 -5.16 -4.82
N VAL A 35 -4.45 -4.59 -4.46
CA VAL A 35 -4.76 -4.22 -3.07
C VAL A 35 -6.01 -4.97 -2.61
N ASN A 36 -5.92 -5.60 -1.45
CA ASN A 36 -7.03 -6.28 -0.80
C ASN A 36 -7.18 -5.77 0.63
N LEU A 37 -8.39 -5.60 1.13
CA LEU A 37 -8.64 -5.25 2.53
C LEU A 37 -9.31 -6.42 3.25
N ASN A 38 -8.64 -6.96 4.25
CA ASN A 38 -9.10 -8.06 5.08
C ASN A 38 -9.31 -7.56 6.51
N GLY A 39 -10.54 -7.11 6.82
CA GLY A 39 -10.83 -6.43 8.08
C GLY A 39 -10.11 -5.08 8.15
N ASP A 40 -9.20 -4.94 9.10
CA ASP A 40 -8.34 -3.75 9.27
C ASP A 40 -6.92 -3.91 8.67
N CYS A 41 -6.66 -5.03 7.99
CA CYS A 41 -5.37 -5.33 7.37
C CYS A 41 -5.44 -5.15 5.85
N LEU A 42 -4.67 -4.19 5.34
CA LEU A 42 -4.52 -3.95 3.91
C LEU A 42 -3.37 -4.81 3.36
N ASP A 43 -3.66 -5.68 2.40
CA ASP A 43 -2.66 -6.47 1.69
C ASP A 43 -2.36 -5.81 0.34
N VAL A 44 -1.09 -5.46 0.12
CA VAL A 44 -0.59 -4.77 -1.08
C VAL A 44 0.42 -5.66 -1.76
N ILE A 45 0.08 -6.16 -2.94
CA ILE A 45 0.87 -7.12 -3.70
C ILE A 45 1.46 -6.40 -4.90
N PHE A 46 2.79 -6.38 -4.98
CA PHE A 46 3.54 -5.92 -6.15
C PHE A 46 3.95 -7.10 -7.01
N GLU A 47 3.65 -7.02 -8.30
CA GLU A 47 4.02 -8.02 -9.29
C GLU A 47 4.78 -7.38 -10.45
N SER A 48 5.96 -7.91 -10.78
CA SER A 48 6.78 -7.44 -11.90
C SER A 48 7.65 -8.53 -12.50
N GLU A 49 8.23 -8.30 -13.68
CA GLU A 49 9.11 -9.29 -14.35
C GLU A 49 10.32 -9.71 -13.51
N GLN A 50 10.77 -8.85 -12.60
CA GLN A 50 11.82 -9.13 -11.61
C GLN A 50 11.27 -8.94 -10.20
N VAL A 51 11.91 -9.57 -9.20
CA VAL A 51 11.54 -9.37 -7.79
C VAL A 51 11.63 -7.88 -7.44
N PRO A 52 10.52 -7.25 -6.99
CA PRO A 52 10.56 -5.84 -6.60
C PRO A 52 11.49 -5.63 -5.40
N ALA A 53 12.19 -4.48 -5.35
CA ALA A 53 13.10 -4.17 -4.26
C ALA A 53 12.34 -3.92 -2.94
N GLN A 54 12.38 -4.88 -2.01
CA GLN A 54 11.60 -4.87 -0.77
C GLN A 54 11.61 -3.53 -0.05
N ASP A 55 12.78 -3.02 0.33
CA ASP A 55 12.88 -1.78 1.12
C ASP A 55 12.23 -0.59 0.39
N LYS A 56 12.50 -0.44 -0.91
CA LYS A 56 11.94 0.64 -1.74
C LYS A 56 10.42 0.63 -1.77
N PHE A 57 9.81 -0.55 -1.96
CA PHE A 57 8.34 -0.66 -2.07
C PHE A 57 7.65 -0.61 -0.71
N VAL A 58 8.26 -1.17 0.33
CA VAL A 58 7.74 -1.06 1.69
C VAL A 58 7.75 0.40 2.16
N GLU A 59 8.85 1.13 1.95
CA GLU A 59 8.94 2.54 2.31
C GLU A 59 7.97 3.41 1.49
N PHE A 60 7.83 3.12 0.19
CA PHE A 60 6.84 3.78 -0.66
C PHE A 60 5.42 3.61 -0.13
N VAL A 61 4.96 2.37 0.08
CA VAL A 61 3.60 2.11 0.59
C VAL A 61 3.40 2.72 1.97
N ARG A 62 4.42 2.63 2.84
CA ARG A 62 4.36 3.25 4.16
C ARG A 62 4.17 4.76 4.06
N SER A 63 4.93 5.45 3.21
CA SER A 63 4.81 6.90 3.03
C SER A 63 3.41 7.27 2.53
N GLU A 64 2.97 6.66 1.43
CA GLU A 64 1.66 6.95 0.82
C GLU A 64 0.50 6.75 1.79
N LEU A 65 0.50 5.63 2.54
CA LEU A 65 -0.56 5.33 3.49
C LEU A 65 -0.47 6.15 4.78
N THR A 66 0.73 6.58 5.18
CA THR A 66 0.92 7.49 6.30
C THR A 66 0.39 8.89 5.95
N ASP A 67 0.56 9.34 4.71
CA ASP A 67 0.02 10.63 4.24
C ASP A 67 -1.49 10.56 3.99
N LEU A 68 -1.99 9.42 3.52
CA LEU A 68 -3.43 9.19 3.32
C LEU A 68 -4.20 9.12 4.64
N GLN A 69 -3.61 8.52 5.68
CA GLN A 69 -4.23 8.25 6.98
C GLN A 69 -5.63 7.59 6.87
N PRO A 70 -5.73 6.39 6.28
CA PRO A 70 -7.01 5.71 6.12
C PRO A 70 -7.63 5.33 7.48
N ASP A 71 -8.87 5.73 7.73
CA ASP A 71 -9.55 5.57 9.02
C ASP A 71 -9.77 4.11 9.43
N SER A 72 -9.95 3.23 8.44
CA SER A 72 -10.36 1.82 8.64
C SER A 72 -9.20 0.83 8.63
N ILE A 73 -7.95 1.29 8.48
CA ILE A 73 -6.78 0.42 8.26
C ILE A 73 -5.77 0.61 9.39
N SER A 74 -5.48 -0.47 10.12
CA SER A 74 -4.53 -0.44 11.23
C SER A 74 -3.21 -1.16 10.90
N LYS A 75 -3.26 -2.08 9.94
CA LYS A 75 -2.13 -2.91 9.51
C LYS A 75 -2.02 -2.93 8.00
N VAL A 76 -0.78 -3.00 7.54
CA VAL A 76 -0.46 -3.13 6.12
C VAL A 76 0.50 -4.28 5.97
N LYS A 77 0.19 -5.17 5.05
CA LYS A 77 1.04 -6.22 4.54
C LYS A 77 1.44 -5.84 3.13
N VAL A 78 2.74 -5.87 2.86
CA VAL A 78 3.29 -5.60 1.54
C VAL A 78 4.00 -6.85 1.07
N GLU A 79 3.70 -7.26 -0.15
CA GLU A 79 4.25 -8.45 -0.78
C GLU A 79 4.87 -8.08 -2.12
N GLY A 80 6.00 -8.70 -2.45
CA GLY A 80 6.61 -8.58 -3.75
C GLY A 80 6.81 -9.95 -4.37
N ARG A 81 6.41 -10.10 -5.64
CA ARG A 81 6.60 -11.33 -6.40
C ARG A 81 6.93 -11.07 -7.85
N GLU A 82 7.52 -12.08 -8.48
CA GLU A 82 7.71 -12.07 -9.92
C GLU A 82 6.41 -12.42 -10.64
N THR A 83 6.19 -11.83 -11.81
CA THR A 83 5.04 -12.14 -12.66
C THR A 83 4.97 -13.62 -12.97
N GLY A 84 3.79 -14.21 -12.75
CA GLY A 84 3.55 -15.64 -12.94
C GLY A 84 3.91 -16.52 -11.74
N GLN A 85 4.51 -15.96 -10.68
CA GLN A 85 4.72 -16.69 -9.42
C GLN A 85 3.49 -16.56 -8.51
N ILE A 86 3.13 -17.67 -7.87
CA ILE A 86 2.04 -17.67 -6.87
C ILE A 86 2.55 -17.19 -5.52
N ALA A 87 3.74 -17.64 -5.12
CA ALA A 87 4.36 -17.29 -3.86
C ALA A 87 5.03 -15.91 -3.92
N ALA A 88 4.87 -15.13 -2.85
CA ALA A 88 5.63 -13.91 -2.66
C ALA A 88 7.11 -14.24 -2.45
N ALA A 89 7.99 -13.52 -3.14
CA ALA A 89 9.42 -13.60 -2.91
C ALA A 89 9.79 -13.03 -1.53
N TRP A 90 9.03 -12.03 -1.08
CA TRP A 90 9.12 -11.45 0.25
C TRP A 90 7.75 -10.90 0.69
N SER A 91 7.55 -10.81 2.00
CA SER A 91 6.42 -10.13 2.61
C SER A 91 6.89 -9.34 3.83
N GLN A 92 6.36 -8.14 4.01
CA GLN A 92 6.64 -7.27 5.13
C GLN A 92 5.34 -6.69 5.67
N GLU A 93 5.12 -6.85 6.97
CA GLU A 93 3.99 -6.26 7.67
C GLU A 93 4.44 -5.07 8.52
N PHE A 94 3.59 -4.06 8.62
CA PHE A 94 3.76 -2.95 9.55
C PHE A 94 2.41 -2.38 9.99
N SER A 95 2.38 -1.76 11.16
CA SER A 95 1.19 -1.05 11.63
C SER A 95 1.17 0.37 11.06
N LEU A 96 0.02 0.78 10.55
CA LEU A 96 -0.32 2.19 10.37
C LEU A 96 -0.75 2.72 11.73
N ASN A 97 0.21 2.88 12.63
CA ASN A 97 -0.07 3.66 13.83
C ASN A 97 -0.29 5.09 13.36
N ASN A 98 -1.45 5.66 13.69
CA ASN A 98 -1.66 7.10 13.66
C ASN A 98 -0.83 7.76 14.77
N SER A 99 0.49 7.59 14.70
CA SER A 99 1.45 8.18 15.62
C SER A 99 1.59 9.63 15.24
N SER A 100 0.70 10.45 15.79
CA SER A 100 1.15 11.73 16.32
C SER A 100 2.18 11.40 17.40
N PHE A 101 3.43 11.20 16.98
CA PHE A 101 4.56 11.05 17.86
C PHE A 101 4.92 12.44 18.38
N TYR A 102 4.13 12.95 19.32
CA TYR A 102 4.63 13.91 20.28
C TYR A 102 5.16 13.11 21.48
N GLU A 103 6.35 12.53 21.32
CA GLU A 103 7.20 12.36 22.49
C GLU A 103 7.95 13.67 22.74
N GLN A 104 7.79 14.09 23.98
CA GLN A 104 8.25 15.32 24.62
C GLN A 104 9.77 15.49 24.54
N THR A 105 10.22 16.74 24.40
CA THR A 105 11.31 17.30 25.19
C THR A 105 10.98 18.74 25.57
#